data_AF-A0A0K1K4S0-F1
#
_entry.id   AF-A0A0K1K4S0-F1
#
_cell.length_a   1.000
_cell.length_b   1.000
_cell.length_c   1.000
_cell.angle_alpha   90.00
_cell.angle_beta   90.00
_cell.angle_gamma   90.00
#
_symmetry.space_group_name_H-M   'P 1'
#
loop_
_entity.id
_entity.type
_entity.pdbx_description
1 polymer ?
#
loop_
_entity_poly.entity_id
_entity_poly.type
_entity_poly.pdbx_seq_one_letter_code
_entity_poly.pdbx_strand_id
1 'polypeptide(L)'
;MCDKHQLPAAPAEAQTSRRRRIWELGHTCHCPLVGVGLPLAVLRKLVGKITGGKVLADDYEIHVGTVSECGTRNKLSEAVQKELERRYAAVLLRFRAAKCSEQLAELWRAAVANGDVAGAFWAGLTHPRCTTELEERMCRDLHMIQHQAGACVRADLNRFNSTLEDNTRQAREIVRLQQRSAAVQLERTAEQEQQASQLMQLRAQLVGRDSIIDSLRSELDQLRSSIPGLETRERLAQRLSQTDERERLLRNQVAELRRELSLAQAQLQAQAQDATLNAALAADAPPQAPPVVEHIMKMPVSLNERSVLCVGGRSGNVATYRALIERVGAQFAHHDGGLEDNANKLEASLAAADLVICQTGCISHSAYWRVKDFCKRTGKRCVFIDNPSISSLQRGLEELTP
;
A
#
# COMPACT_ATOMS: atom_id res chain seq x y z
N MET A 1 16.36 -100.40 1.36
CA MET A 1 15.52 -100.41 0.14
C MET A 1 14.52 -99.28 0.35
N CYS A 2 14.47 -98.17 -0.37
CA CYS A 2 14.70 -97.90 -1.80
C CYS A 2 15.44 -96.55 -1.92
N ASP A 3 16.62 -96.53 -2.52
CA ASP A 3 16.89 -96.16 -3.93
C ASP A 3 16.82 -94.65 -4.22
N LYS A 4 18.00 -94.03 -4.03
CA LYS A 4 18.72 -93.20 -5.01
C LYS A 4 17.92 -92.84 -6.26
N HIS A 5 17.32 -91.67 -6.27
CA HIS A 5 17.04 -90.92 -7.50
C HIS A 5 17.86 -89.63 -7.46
N GLN A 6 19.17 -89.80 -7.65
CA GLN A 6 20.06 -88.70 -7.98
C GLN A 6 19.88 -88.46 -9.49
N LEU A 7 19.02 -87.49 -9.82
CA LEU A 7 18.89 -86.99 -11.18
C LEU A 7 20.28 -86.57 -11.67
N PRO A 8 20.71 -86.99 -12.87
CA PRO A 8 22.01 -86.58 -13.39
C PRO A 8 22.02 -85.06 -13.49
N ALA A 9 23.00 -84.42 -12.83
CA ALA A 9 23.31 -83.02 -13.07
C ALA A 9 23.50 -82.86 -14.58
N ALA A 10 22.70 -81.98 -15.19
CA ALA A 10 22.87 -81.62 -16.59
C ALA A 10 24.34 -81.24 -16.79
N PRO A 11 25.02 -81.73 -17.84
CA PRO A 11 26.41 -81.41 -18.07
C PRO A 11 26.52 -79.89 -18.17
N ALA A 12 27.36 -79.29 -17.32
CA ALA A 12 27.70 -77.88 -17.42
C ALA A 12 28.23 -77.65 -18.84
N GLU A 13 27.42 -77.02 -19.69
CA GLU A 13 27.79 -76.73 -21.06
C GLU A 13 29.14 -76.00 -21.05
N ALA A 14 30.10 -76.54 -21.78
CA ALA A 14 31.44 -75.97 -21.86
C ALA A 14 31.33 -74.50 -22.27
N GLN A 15 31.62 -73.58 -21.34
CA GLN A 15 31.58 -72.15 -21.59
C GLN A 15 32.53 -71.80 -22.73
N THR A 16 31.97 -71.62 -23.93
CA THR A 16 32.74 -71.23 -25.10
C THR A 16 33.36 -69.86 -24.83
N SER A 17 34.61 -69.62 -25.24
CA SER A 17 35.30 -68.34 -25.03
C SER A 17 34.72 -67.19 -25.86
N ARG A 18 33.77 -67.48 -26.75
CA ARG A 18 33.14 -66.50 -27.66
C ARG A 18 31.88 -65.90 -27.05
N ARG A 19 31.57 -64.67 -27.46
CA ARG A 19 30.28 -64.06 -27.15
C ARG A 19 29.15 -64.82 -27.83
N ARG A 20 28.01 -64.93 -27.13
CA ARG A 20 26.76 -65.44 -27.68
C ARG A 20 26.19 -64.46 -28.71
N ARG A 21 25.44 -64.97 -29.68
CA ARG A 21 24.65 -64.22 -30.65
C ARG A 21 23.21 -64.07 -30.14
N ILE A 22 22.46 -63.12 -30.71
CA ILE A 22 21.09 -62.82 -30.26
C ILE A 22 20.17 -64.05 -30.36
N TRP A 23 20.32 -64.88 -31.39
CA TRP A 23 19.59 -66.14 -31.59
C TRP A 23 20.09 -67.31 -30.73
N GLU A 24 21.08 -67.08 -29.86
CA GLU A 24 21.58 -68.05 -28.88
C GLU A 24 21.14 -67.68 -27.45
N LEU A 25 20.37 -66.58 -27.28
CA LEU A 25 19.84 -66.14 -26.00
C LEU A 25 18.47 -66.77 -25.73
N GLY A 26 18.11 -66.91 -24.45
CA GLY A 26 16.78 -67.38 -24.06
C GLY A 26 15.67 -66.44 -24.56
N HIS A 27 14.50 -67.01 -24.90
CA HIS A 27 13.36 -66.25 -25.43
C HIS A 27 12.88 -65.12 -24.51
N THR A 28 13.04 -65.28 -23.19
CA THR A 28 12.69 -64.28 -22.17
C THR A 28 13.52 -63.01 -22.28
N CYS A 29 14.71 -63.07 -22.90
CA CYS A 29 15.62 -61.95 -23.06
C CYS A 29 15.27 -61.06 -24.27
N HIS A 30 14.63 -61.61 -25.31
CA HIS A 30 14.48 -60.92 -26.60
C HIS A 30 13.57 -59.69 -26.51
N CYS A 31 12.40 -59.82 -25.89
CA CYS A 31 11.47 -58.70 -25.70
C CYS A 31 12.10 -57.51 -24.98
N PRO A 32 12.68 -57.66 -23.77
CA PRO A 32 13.28 -56.54 -23.07
C PRO A 32 14.55 -56.03 -23.77
N LEU A 33 15.33 -56.89 -24.43
CA LEU A 33 16.49 -56.49 -25.21
C LEU A 33 16.11 -55.61 -26.41
N VAL A 34 15.10 -56.02 -27.19
CA VAL A 34 14.62 -55.23 -28.33
C VAL A 34 13.99 -53.92 -27.83
N GLY A 35 13.18 -54.00 -26.78
CA GLY A 35 12.44 -52.84 -26.24
C GLY A 35 13.33 -51.75 -25.66
N VAL A 36 14.41 -52.11 -24.95
CA VAL A 36 15.33 -51.14 -24.35
C VAL A 36 16.55 -50.88 -25.24
N GLY A 37 16.97 -51.88 -26.00
CA GLY A 37 18.18 -51.82 -26.82
C GLY A 37 18.02 -51.11 -28.16
N LEU A 38 16.80 -50.96 -28.68
CA LEU A 38 16.57 -50.40 -30.02
C LEU A 38 15.43 -49.38 -30.02
N PRO A 39 15.67 -48.12 -30.44
CA PRO A 39 14.59 -47.16 -30.67
C PRO A 39 13.62 -47.66 -31.74
N LEU A 40 12.31 -47.44 -31.55
CA LEU A 40 11.26 -47.86 -32.50
C LEU A 40 11.53 -47.37 -33.94
N ALA A 41 11.99 -46.13 -34.10
CA ALA A 41 12.32 -45.58 -35.42
C ALA A 41 13.47 -46.34 -36.12
N VAL A 42 14.42 -46.88 -35.36
CA VAL A 42 15.51 -47.71 -35.89
C VAL A 42 14.98 -49.09 -36.22
N LEU A 43 14.15 -49.65 -35.34
CA LEU A 43 13.54 -50.96 -35.54
C LEU A 43 12.68 -50.99 -36.82
N ARG A 44 11.82 -49.98 -37.03
CA ARG A 44 11.02 -49.81 -38.24
C ARG A 44 11.88 -49.75 -39.51
N LYS A 45 13.03 -49.06 -39.46
CA LYS A 45 13.98 -49.00 -40.58
C LYS A 45 14.63 -50.35 -40.87
N LEU A 46 14.97 -51.13 -39.85
CA LEU A 46 15.55 -52.46 -40.02
C LEU A 46 14.55 -53.42 -40.65
N VAL A 47 13.34 -53.49 -40.10
CA VAL A 47 12.27 -54.34 -40.64
C VAL A 47 11.92 -53.91 -42.06
N GLY A 48 11.76 -52.61 -42.31
CA GLY A 48 11.46 -52.07 -43.65
C GLY A 48 12.50 -52.41 -44.70
N LYS A 49 13.80 -52.45 -44.36
CA LYS A 49 14.84 -52.86 -45.31
C LYS A 49 14.74 -54.33 -45.72
N ILE A 50 14.27 -55.19 -44.82
CA ILE A 50 14.22 -56.65 -45.04
C ILE A 50 12.94 -57.05 -45.76
N THR A 51 11.83 -56.35 -45.49
CA THR A 51 10.53 -56.61 -46.13
C THR A 51 10.32 -55.82 -47.43
N GLY A 52 11.34 -55.14 -47.95
CA GLY A 52 11.27 -54.41 -49.21
C GLY A 52 10.46 -53.11 -49.15
N GLY A 53 10.41 -52.46 -47.98
CA GLY A 53 9.86 -51.11 -47.80
C GLY A 53 8.35 -51.03 -47.55
N LYS A 54 7.64 -52.17 -47.52
CA LYS A 54 6.18 -52.22 -47.32
C LYS A 54 5.81 -52.71 -45.92
N VAL A 55 6.21 -51.97 -44.88
CA VAL A 55 5.77 -52.28 -43.50
C VAL A 55 4.54 -51.43 -43.17
N LEU A 56 3.35 -51.95 -43.48
CA LEU A 56 2.06 -51.43 -43.02
C LEU A 56 1.71 -52.01 -41.64
N ALA A 57 2.69 -52.08 -40.75
CA ALA A 57 2.55 -52.69 -39.43
C ALA A 57 2.65 -51.62 -38.33
N ASP A 58 1.85 -51.78 -37.28
CA ASP A 58 1.90 -50.96 -36.07
C ASP A 58 3.21 -51.20 -35.29
N ASP A 59 3.62 -50.27 -34.44
CA ASP A 59 4.81 -50.38 -33.58
C ASP A 59 4.78 -51.67 -32.74
N TYR A 60 3.61 -52.10 -32.27
CA TYR A 60 3.44 -53.38 -31.58
C TYR A 60 3.81 -54.58 -32.46
N GLU A 61 3.29 -54.64 -33.68
CA GLU A 61 3.53 -55.73 -34.62
C GLU A 61 5.00 -55.79 -35.06
N ILE A 62 5.61 -54.62 -35.30
CA ILE A 62 7.03 -54.50 -35.61
C ILE A 62 7.88 -55.02 -34.43
N HIS A 63 7.53 -54.65 -33.20
CA HIS A 63 8.23 -55.09 -32.01
C HIS A 63 8.11 -56.60 -31.81
N VAL A 64 6.90 -57.13 -31.71
CA VAL A 64 6.66 -58.57 -31.46
C VAL A 64 7.20 -59.43 -32.59
N GLY A 65 7.02 -58.99 -33.85
CA GLY A 65 7.59 -59.67 -35.02
C GLY A 65 9.11 -59.75 -34.94
N THR A 66 9.79 -58.66 -34.59
CA THR A 66 11.25 -58.68 -34.41
C THR A 66 11.66 -59.59 -33.25
N VAL A 67 10.96 -59.52 -32.11
CA VAL A 67 11.23 -60.36 -30.94
C VAL A 67 11.16 -61.83 -31.29
N SER A 68 10.12 -62.25 -32.02
CA SER A 68 9.95 -63.62 -32.51
C SER A 68 11.12 -64.04 -33.42
N GLU A 69 11.45 -63.20 -34.40
CA GLU A 69 12.54 -63.47 -35.35
C GLU A 69 13.93 -63.50 -34.68
N CYS A 70 14.11 -62.88 -33.52
CA CYS A 70 15.37 -62.96 -32.77
C CYS A 70 15.65 -64.35 -32.19
N GLY A 71 14.65 -65.23 -32.08
CA GLY A 71 14.81 -66.59 -31.55
C GLY A 71 15.50 -67.57 -32.50
N THR A 72 15.66 -67.22 -33.78
CA THR A 72 16.35 -68.06 -34.77
C THR A 72 17.30 -67.22 -35.62
N ARG A 73 18.24 -67.88 -36.31
CA ARG A 73 19.15 -67.18 -37.22
C ARG A 73 18.46 -66.92 -38.56
N ASN A 74 18.29 -65.65 -38.90
CA ASN A 74 17.70 -65.19 -40.15
C ASN A 74 18.23 -63.78 -40.50
N LYS A 75 17.78 -63.22 -41.62
CA LYS A 75 18.24 -61.89 -42.09
C LYS A 75 17.92 -60.76 -41.10
N LEU A 76 16.80 -60.86 -40.38
CA LEU A 76 16.39 -59.85 -39.40
C LEU A 76 17.20 -59.94 -38.12
N SER A 77 17.37 -61.14 -37.55
CA SER A 77 18.19 -61.32 -36.35
C SER A 77 19.67 -60.99 -36.59
N GLU A 78 20.20 -61.23 -37.79
CA GLU A 78 21.54 -60.76 -38.19
C GLU A 78 21.63 -59.24 -38.31
N ALA A 79 20.61 -58.58 -38.87
CA ALA A 79 20.56 -57.12 -38.96
C ALA A 79 20.45 -56.47 -37.57
N VAL A 80 19.63 -57.04 -36.69
CA VAL A 80 19.48 -56.62 -35.29
C VAL A 80 20.78 -56.81 -34.52
N GLN A 81 21.41 -57.99 -34.61
CA GLN A 81 22.74 -58.24 -34.04
C GLN A 81 23.72 -57.14 -34.47
N LYS A 82 23.82 -56.88 -35.79
CA LYS A 82 24.75 -55.88 -36.32
C LYS A 82 24.48 -54.48 -35.78
N GLU A 83 23.22 -54.09 -35.64
CA GLU A 83 22.85 -52.80 -35.06
C GLU A 83 23.21 -52.70 -33.57
N LEU A 84 22.97 -53.76 -32.78
CA LEU A 84 23.34 -53.81 -31.37
C LEU A 84 24.86 -53.77 -31.17
N GLU A 85 25.63 -54.52 -31.97
CA GLU A 85 27.10 -54.48 -31.96
C GLU A 85 27.62 -53.07 -32.28
N ARG A 86 27.07 -52.43 -33.32
CA ARG A 86 27.47 -51.08 -33.74
C ARG A 86 27.14 -50.03 -32.68
N ARG A 87 25.91 -50.06 -32.15
CA ARG A 87 25.40 -49.07 -31.20
C ARG A 87 26.09 -49.14 -29.85
N TYR A 88 26.40 -50.35 -29.39
CA TYR A 88 26.92 -50.59 -28.04
C TYR A 88 28.40 -50.98 -28.03
N ALA A 89 29.15 -50.71 -29.11
CA ALA A 89 30.56 -51.04 -29.24
C ALA A 89 31.42 -50.60 -28.04
N ALA A 90 31.23 -49.37 -27.55
CA ALA A 90 31.96 -48.85 -26.39
C ALA A 90 31.65 -49.64 -25.09
N VAL A 91 30.38 -50.00 -24.88
CA VAL A 91 29.97 -50.77 -23.69
C VAL A 91 30.48 -52.21 -23.78
N LEU A 92 30.46 -52.80 -24.98
CA LEU A 92 31.03 -54.11 -25.25
C LEU A 92 32.54 -54.16 -24.96
N LEU A 93 33.29 -53.12 -25.33
CA LEU A 93 34.71 -53.00 -25.00
C LEU A 93 34.95 -52.97 -23.49
N ARG A 94 34.13 -52.22 -22.74
CA ARG A 94 34.19 -52.18 -21.27
C ARG A 94 33.92 -53.54 -20.64
N PHE A 95 32.86 -54.23 -21.10
CA PHE A 95 32.45 -55.52 -20.54
C PHE A 95 33.43 -56.65 -20.84
N ARG A 96 34.20 -56.56 -21.94
CA ARG A 96 35.25 -57.54 -22.30
C ARG A 96 36.31 -57.73 -21.20
N ALA A 97 36.51 -56.75 -20.32
CA ALA A 97 37.49 -56.83 -19.24
C ALA A 97 37.09 -57.82 -18.12
N ALA A 98 35.80 -58.18 -18.01
CA ALA A 98 35.32 -59.10 -16.99
C ALA A 98 35.80 -60.54 -17.25
N LYS A 99 36.45 -61.15 -16.26
CA LYS A 99 37.04 -62.49 -16.37
C LYS A 99 36.18 -63.59 -15.75
N CYS A 100 35.24 -63.22 -14.87
CA CYS A 100 34.31 -64.13 -14.20
C CYS A 100 32.88 -63.54 -14.13
N SER A 101 31.92 -64.35 -13.68
CA SER A 101 30.50 -63.97 -13.58
C SER A 101 30.28 -62.86 -12.55
N GLU A 102 31.06 -62.85 -11.45
CA GLU A 102 30.97 -61.86 -10.39
C GLU A 102 31.35 -60.46 -10.89
N GLN A 103 32.45 -60.36 -11.64
CA GLN A 103 32.89 -59.10 -12.27
C GLN A 103 31.87 -58.60 -13.30
N LEU A 104 31.26 -59.52 -14.05
CA LEU A 104 30.21 -59.18 -15.00
C LEU A 104 28.95 -58.63 -14.30
N ALA A 105 28.55 -59.25 -13.19
CA ALA A 105 27.43 -58.81 -12.36
C ALA A 105 27.70 -57.46 -11.69
N GLU A 106 28.95 -57.15 -11.34
CA GLU A 106 29.35 -55.84 -10.83
C GLU A 106 29.22 -54.74 -11.90
N LEU A 107 29.69 -55.00 -13.13
CA LEU A 107 29.51 -54.08 -14.25
C LEU A 107 28.04 -53.83 -14.59
N TRP A 108 27.18 -54.87 -14.50
CA TRP A 108 25.74 -54.71 -14.64
C TRP A 108 25.14 -53.80 -13.55
N ARG A 109 25.42 -54.09 -12.27
CA ARG A 109 24.92 -53.27 -11.15
C ARG A 109 25.36 -51.81 -11.26
N ALA A 110 26.62 -51.56 -11.64
CA ALA A 110 27.13 -50.23 -11.86
C ALA A 110 26.42 -49.51 -13.02
N ALA A 111 26.13 -50.22 -14.11
CA ALA A 111 25.39 -49.66 -15.23
C ALA A 111 23.93 -49.33 -14.87
N VAL A 112 23.27 -50.18 -14.09
CA VAL A 112 21.91 -49.92 -13.58
C VAL A 112 21.90 -48.67 -12.68
N ALA A 113 22.86 -48.55 -11.76
CA ALA A 113 22.97 -47.38 -10.89
C ALA A 113 23.18 -46.06 -11.67
N ASN A 114 23.87 -46.13 -12.81
CA ASN A 114 24.15 -44.97 -13.67
C ASN A 114 23.08 -44.72 -14.75
N GLY A 115 22.07 -45.59 -14.88
CA GLY A 115 21.04 -45.48 -15.93
C GLY A 115 21.47 -45.97 -17.32
N ASP A 116 22.68 -46.53 -17.49
CA ASP A 116 23.24 -47.00 -18.76
C ASP A 116 22.81 -48.44 -19.10
N VAL A 117 21.51 -48.72 -19.00
CA VAL A 117 20.99 -50.09 -18.91
C VAL A 117 21.01 -50.82 -20.26
N ALA A 118 20.65 -50.14 -21.36
CA ALA A 118 20.44 -50.76 -22.68
C ALA A 118 21.68 -51.50 -23.22
N GLY A 119 22.83 -50.81 -23.25
CA GLY A 119 24.08 -51.38 -23.74
C GLY A 119 24.68 -52.40 -22.79
N ALA A 120 24.53 -52.18 -21.47
CA ALA A 120 25.00 -53.11 -20.46
C ALA A 120 24.23 -54.44 -20.48
N PHE A 121 22.93 -54.38 -20.77
CA PHE A 121 22.09 -55.56 -20.91
C PHE A 121 22.55 -56.43 -22.09
N TRP A 122 22.72 -55.83 -23.28
CA TRP A 122 23.26 -56.52 -24.45
C TRP A 122 24.66 -57.11 -24.18
N ALA A 123 25.55 -56.30 -23.62
CA ALA A 123 26.93 -56.70 -23.36
C ALA A 123 27.01 -57.85 -22.35
N GLY A 124 26.22 -57.80 -21.28
CA GLY A 124 26.16 -58.84 -20.26
C GLY A 124 25.53 -60.13 -20.78
N LEU A 125 24.36 -60.07 -21.43
CA LEU A 125 23.69 -61.27 -21.97
C LEU A 125 24.58 -62.04 -22.95
N THR A 126 25.32 -61.34 -23.80
CA THR A 126 26.17 -62.00 -24.80
C THR A 126 27.55 -62.39 -24.28
N HIS A 127 27.92 -62.03 -23.04
CA HIS A 127 29.26 -62.27 -22.53
C HIS A 127 29.53 -63.77 -22.28
N PRO A 128 30.76 -64.29 -22.55
CA PRO A 128 31.11 -65.70 -22.29
C PRO A 128 30.98 -66.14 -20.83
N ARG A 129 31.03 -65.18 -19.90
CA ARG A 129 30.91 -65.39 -18.45
C ARG A 129 29.50 -65.16 -17.90
N CYS A 130 28.52 -64.93 -18.78
CA CYS A 130 27.13 -64.83 -18.37
C CYS A 130 26.59 -66.24 -18.09
N THR A 131 26.33 -66.54 -16.82
CA THR A 131 25.67 -67.79 -16.43
C THR A 131 24.15 -67.64 -16.55
N THR A 132 23.44 -68.75 -16.57
CA THR A 132 21.97 -68.77 -16.62
C THR A 132 21.36 -67.98 -15.45
N GLU A 133 21.93 -68.08 -14.26
CA GLU A 133 21.46 -67.36 -13.07
C GLU A 133 21.64 -65.84 -13.23
N LEU A 134 22.75 -65.40 -13.83
CA LEU A 134 23.00 -63.99 -14.08
C LEU A 134 22.10 -63.44 -15.20
N GLU A 135 21.87 -64.22 -16.27
CA GLU A 135 20.93 -63.90 -17.34
C GLU A 135 19.51 -63.67 -16.78
N GLU A 136 19.01 -64.60 -15.97
CA GLU A 136 17.70 -64.46 -15.32
C GLU A 136 17.64 -63.22 -14.43
N ARG A 137 18.67 -62.98 -13.62
CA ARG A 137 18.74 -61.80 -12.75
C ARG A 137 18.70 -60.50 -13.56
N MET A 138 19.50 -60.40 -14.61
CA MET A 138 19.53 -59.21 -15.47
C MET A 138 18.15 -58.97 -16.12
N CYS A 139 17.44 -60.03 -16.54
CA CYS A 139 16.10 -59.90 -17.10
C CYS A 139 15.08 -59.41 -16.06
N ARG A 140 15.14 -59.93 -14.82
CA ARG A 140 14.27 -59.48 -13.71
C ARG A 140 14.54 -58.03 -13.34
N ASP A 141 15.81 -57.64 -13.25
CA ASP A 141 16.21 -56.26 -12.98
C ASP A 141 15.66 -55.33 -14.08
N LEU A 142 15.85 -55.69 -15.35
CA LEU A 142 15.37 -54.89 -16.48
C LEU A 142 13.86 -54.74 -16.51
N HIS A 143 13.13 -55.82 -16.22
CA HIS A 143 11.68 -55.79 -16.10
C HIS A 143 11.21 -54.76 -15.06
N MET A 144 11.83 -54.74 -13.88
CA MET A 144 11.49 -53.78 -12.82
C MET A 144 11.85 -52.34 -13.22
N ILE A 145 12.98 -52.13 -13.89
CA ILE A 145 13.41 -50.81 -14.38
C ILE A 145 12.39 -50.27 -15.40
N GLN A 146 11.93 -51.11 -16.33
CA GLN A 146 10.92 -50.70 -17.31
C GLN A 146 9.58 -50.34 -16.64
N HIS A 147 9.16 -51.10 -15.61
CA HIS A 147 7.97 -50.77 -14.83
C HIS A 147 8.08 -49.42 -14.12
N GLN A 148 9.23 -49.14 -13.49
CA GLN A 148 9.50 -47.89 -12.80
C GLN A 148 9.58 -46.71 -13.76
N ALA A 149 10.26 -46.86 -14.89
CA ALA A 149 10.33 -45.85 -15.95
C ALA A 149 8.92 -45.50 -16.46
N GLY A 150 8.08 -46.50 -16.70
CA GLY A 150 6.68 -46.29 -17.08
C GLY A 150 5.86 -45.57 -16.00
N ALA A 151 6.06 -45.88 -14.72
CA ALA A 151 5.40 -45.19 -13.62
C ALA A 151 5.82 -43.72 -13.51
N CYS A 152 7.12 -43.43 -13.67
CA CYS A 152 7.68 -42.09 -13.67
C CYS A 152 7.09 -41.25 -14.82
N VAL A 153 7.09 -41.79 -16.05
CA VAL A 153 6.51 -41.10 -17.23
C VAL A 153 5.03 -40.79 -17.02
N ARG A 154 4.25 -41.71 -16.42
CA ARG A 154 2.84 -41.43 -16.10
C ARG A 154 2.69 -40.32 -15.07
N ALA A 155 3.51 -40.31 -14.01
CA ALA A 155 3.48 -39.24 -13.02
C ALA A 155 3.86 -37.88 -13.64
N ASP A 156 4.87 -37.85 -14.51
CA ASP A 156 5.30 -36.66 -15.24
C ASP A 156 4.21 -36.16 -16.19
N LEU A 157 3.56 -37.05 -16.95
CA LEU A 157 2.42 -36.69 -17.80
C LEU A 157 1.26 -36.08 -17.00
N ASN A 158 0.93 -36.66 -15.86
CA ASN A 158 -0.12 -36.12 -14.99
C ASN A 158 0.25 -34.72 -14.47
N ARG A 159 1.50 -34.53 -14.03
CA ARG A 159 2.00 -33.23 -13.58
C ARG A 159 2.02 -32.20 -14.70
N PHE A 160 2.42 -32.61 -15.90
CA PHE A 160 2.42 -31.77 -17.09
C PHE A 160 1.00 -31.31 -17.46
N ASN A 161 0.04 -32.23 -17.50
CA ASN A 161 -1.35 -31.92 -17.78
C ASN A 161 -1.96 -30.97 -16.74
N SER A 162 -1.73 -31.22 -15.45
CA SER A 162 -2.16 -30.31 -14.38
C SER A 162 -1.56 -28.91 -14.52
N THR A 163 -0.28 -28.82 -14.90
CA THR A 163 0.38 -27.52 -15.14
C THR A 163 -0.22 -26.80 -16.34
N LEU A 164 -0.56 -27.53 -17.41
CA LEU A 164 -1.25 -26.95 -18.57
C LEU A 164 -2.63 -26.43 -18.20
N GLU A 165 -3.42 -27.18 -17.43
CA GLU A 165 -4.72 -26.74 -16.95
C GLU A 165 -4.61 -25.46 -16.11
N ASP A 166 -3.67 -25.41 -15.17
CA ASP A 166 -3.40 -24.22 -14.36
C ASP A 166 -3.01 -23.02 -15.21
N ASN A 167 -2.14 -23.22 -16.22
CA ASN A 167 -1.72 -22.16 -17.13
C ASN A 167 -2.91 -21.60 -17.94
N THR A 168 -3.77 -22.49 -18.46
CA THR A 168 -4.98 -22.04 -19.17
C THR A 168 -5.95 -21.29 -18.27
N ARG A 169 -6.08 -21.69 -16.98
CA ARG A 169 -6.89 -20.98 -16.00
C ARG A 169 -6.34 -19.58 -15.73
N GLN A 170 -5.04 -19.47 -15.48
CA GLN A 170 -4.37 -18.18 -15.26
C GLN A 170 -4.48 -17.26 -16.47
N ALA A 171 -4.31 -17.78 -17.68
CA ALA A 171 -4.48 -17.00 -18.90
C ALA A 171 -5.90 -16.40 -19.02
N ARG A 172 -6.93 -17.17 -18.67
CA ARG A 172 -8.32 -16.68 -18.64
C ARG A 172 -8.53 -15.60 -17.56
N GLU A 173 -7.95 -15.78 -16.38
CA GLU A 173 -8.03 -14.78 -15.31
C GLU A 173 -7.34 -13.46 -15.69
N ILE A 174 -6.17 -13.53 -16.33
CA ILE A 174 -5.45 -12.33 -16.82
C ILE A 174 -6.33 -11.55 -17.79
N VAL A 175 -6.92 -12.22 -18.79
CA VAL A 175 -7.80 -11.57 -19.76
C VAL A 175 -8.99 -10.92 -19.06
N ARG A 176 -9.62 -11.62 -18.10
CA ARG A 176 -10.75 -11.09 -17.33
C ARG A 176 -10.38 -9.85 -16.53
N LEU A 177 -9.22 -9.88 -15.85
CA LEU A 177 -8.74 -8.74 -15.06
C LEU A 177 -8.34 -7.56 -15.94
N GLN A 178 -7.71 -7.81 -17.10
CA GLN A 178 -7.38 -6.78 -18.08
C GLN A 178 -8.65 -6.11 -18.63
N GLN A 179 -9.68 -6.87 -18.98
CA GLN A 179 -10.97 -6.33 -19.43
C GLN A 179 -11.62 -5.45 -18.35
N ARG A 180 -11.65 -5.94 -17.10
CA ARG A 180 -12.20 -5.15 -15.98
C ARG A 180 -11.40 -3.87 -15.74
N SER A 181 -10.07 -3.96 -15.77
CA SER A 181 -9.20 -2.79 -15.61
C SER A 181 -9.42 -1.77 -16.73
N ALA A 182 -9.47 -2.22 -17.98
CA ALA A 182 -9.73 -1.35 -19.13
C ALA A 182 -11.09 -0.65 -19.02
N ALA A 183 -12.14 -1.35 -18.60
CA ALA A 183 -13.46 -0.76 -18.38
C ALA A 183 -13.45 0.34 -17.31
N VAL A 184 -12.81 0.08 -16.17
CA VAL A 184 -12.66 1.08 -15.09
C VAL A 184 -11.83 2.28 -15.56
N GLN A 185 -10.75 2.05 -16.32
CA GLN A 185 -9.95 3.14 -16.87
C GLN A 185 -10.77 4.03 -17.81
N LEU A 186 -11.59 3.43 -18.69
CA LEU A 186 -12.43 4.17 -19.61
C LEU A 186 -13.50 5.01 -18.89
N GLU A 187 -14.13 4.45 -17.86
CA GLU A 187 -15.08 5.19 -16.99
C GLU A 187 -14.39 6.37 -16.30
N ARG A 188 -13.21 6.14 -15.72
CA ARG A 188 -12.43 7.19 -15.06
C ARG A 188 -11.99 8.30 -16.00
N THR A 189 -11.56 7.97 -17.22
CA THR A 189 -11.19 8.98 -18.21
C THR A 189 -12.40 9.82 -18.63
N ALA A 190 -13.58 9.20 -18.79
CA ALA A 190 -14.79 9.93 -19.11
C ALA A 190 -15.23 10.88 -17.98
N GLU A 191 -15.17 10.42 -16.72
CA GLU A 191 -15.42 11.28 -15.54
C GLU A 191 -14.46 12.48 -15.51
N GLN A 192 -13.17 12.24 -15.76
CA GLN A 192 -12.15 13.28 -15.78
C GLN A 192 -12.38 14.32 -16.88
N GLU A 193 -12.75 13.87 -18.08
CA GLU A 193 -13.09 14.76 -19.20
C GLU A 193 -14.33 15.62 -18.88
N GLN A 194 -15.36 15.02 -18.26
CA GLN A 194 -16.54 15.76 -17.84
C GLN A 194 -16.21 16.82 -16.79
N GLN A 195 -15.42 16.46 -15.77
CA GLN A 195 -14.97 17.40 -14.73
C GLN A 195 -14.09 18.51 -15.31
N ALA A 196 -13.19 18.18 -16.24
CA ALA A 196 -12.34 19.16 -16.92
C ALA A 196 -13.18 20.16 -17.73
N SER A 197 -14.22 19.69 -18.44
CA SER A 197 -15.17 20.53 -19.15
C SER A 197 -15.94 21.46 -18.20
N GLN A 198 -16.45 20.94 -17.08
CA GLN A 198 -17.15 21.75 -16.06
C GLN A 198 -16.23 22.82 -15.45
N LEU A 199 -14.98 22.46 -15.12
CA LEU A 199 -13.99 23.42 -14.61
C LEU A 199 -13.69 24.52 -15.63
N MET A 200 -13.59 24.17 -16.92
CA MET A 200 -13.39 25.14 -17.99
C MET A 200 -14.58 26.09 -18.12
N GLN A 201 -15.81 25.57 -18.06
CA GLN A 201 -17.04 26.39 -18.09
C GLN A 201 -17.13 27.34 -16.89
N LEU A 202 -16.87 26.84 -15.68
CA LEU A 202 -16.88 27.67 -14.46
C LEU A 202 -15.81 28.76 -14.51
N ARG A 203 -14.61 28.45 -15.01
CA ARG A 203 -13.56 29.47 -15.22
C ARG A 203 -14.01 30.54 -16.20
N ALA A 204 -14.62 30.15 -17.32
CA ALA A 204 -15.14 31.12 -18.30
C ALA A 204 -16.24 32.01 -17.70
N GLN A 205 -17.14 31.44 -16.88
CA GLN A 205 -18.17 32.21 -16.18
C GLN A 205 -17.57 33.20 -15.17
N LEU A 206 -16.56 32.78 -14.39
CA LEU A 206 -15.87 33.67 -13.45
C LEU A 206 -15.20 34.83 -14.17
N VAL A 207 -14.43 34.56 -15.23
CA VAL A 207 -13.80 35.60 -16.05
C VAL A 207 -14.83 36.55 -16.65
N GLY A 208 -15.97 36.03 -17.13
CA GLY A 208 -17.07 36.85 -17.63
C GLY A 208 -17.67 37.76 -16.56
N ARG A 209 -17.86 37.26 -15.33
CA ARG A 209 -18.38 38.05 -14.21
C ARG A 209 -17.38 39.11 -13.76
N ASP A 210 -16.09 38.77 -13.65
CA ASP A 210 -15.04 39.72 -13.29
C ASP A 210 -14.95 40.86 -14.33
N SER A 211 -15.04 40.51 -15.63
CA SER A 211 -15.05 41.51 -16.71
C SER A 211 -16.25 42.46 -16.61
N ILE A 212 -17.44 41.96 -16.26
CA ILE A 212 -18.63 42.80 -16.03
C ILE A 212 -18.43 43.70 -14.80
N ILE A 213 -17.90 43.15 -13.71
CA ILE A 213 -17.62 43.92 -12.49
C ILE A 213 -16.66 45.07 -12.79
N ASP A 214 -15.59 44.81 -13.55
CA ASP A 214 -14.62 45.83 -13.92
C ASP A 214 -15.23 46.90 -14.86
N SER A 215 -16.09 46.51 -15.81
CA SER A 215 -16.85 47.46 -16.64
C SER A 215 -17.75 48.36 -15.79
N LEU A 216 -18.54 47.77 -14.89
CA LEU A 216 -19.45 48.52 -14.02
C LEU A 216 -18.70 49.44 -13.06
N ARG A 217 -17.53 49.03 -12.55
CA ARG A 217 -16.67 49.89 -11.74
C ARG A 217 -16.17 51.09 -12.55
N SER A 218 -15.70 50.85 -13.78
CA SER A 218 -15.29 51.93 -14.68
C SER A 218 -16.44 52.88 -15.01
N GLU A 219 -17.65 52.37 -15.29
CA GLU A 219 -18.84 53.19 -15.54
C GLU A 219 -19.24 54.02 -14.31
N LEU A 220 -19.19 53.43 -13.11
CA LEU A 220 -19.45 54.16 -11.86
C LEU A 220 -18.44 55.29 -11.62
N ASP A 221 -17.16 55.03 -11.88
CA ASP A 221 -16.11 56.05 -11.73
C ASP A 221 -16.28 57.17 -12.76
N GLN A 222 -16.63 56.83 -14.01
CA GLN A 222 -16.98 57.81 -15.04
C GLN A 222 -18.18 58.67 -14.63
N LEU A 223 -19.27 58.05 -14.14
CA LEU A 223 -20.45 58.77 -13.66
C LEU A 223 -20.15 59.67 -12.45
N ARG A 224 -19.32 59.20 -11.51
CA ARG A 224 -18.87 60.04 -10.37
C ARG A 224 -18.08 61.24 -10.85
N SER A 225 -17.19 61.06 -11.82
CA SER A 225 -16.39 62.14 -12.39
C SER A 225 -17.20 63.16 -13.19
N SER A 226 -18.35 62.75 -13.75
CA SER A 226 -19.20 63.63 -14.56
C SER A 226 -20.09 64.57 -13.72
N ILE A 227 -20.18 64.36 -12.40
CA ILE A 227 -20.97 65.20 -11.49
C ILE A 227 -20.05 66.17 -10.74
N PRO A 228 -20.00 67.47 -11.11
CA PRO A 228 -19.08 68.42 -10.51
C PRO A 228 -19.36 68.62 -9.01
N GLY A 229 -18.32 68.54 -8.20
CA GLY A 229 -18.38 68.77 -6.74
C GLY A 229 -19.09 67.69 -5.94
N LEU A 230 -19.40 66.52 -6.53
CA LEU A 230 -20.07 65.40 -5.85
C LEU A 230 -19.31 64.95 -4.59
N GLU A 231 -18.01 64.66 -4.71
CA GLU A 231 -17.19 64.24 -3.57
C GLU A 231 -17.20 65.29 -2.44
N THR A 232 -17.19 66.57 -2.80
CA THR A 232 -17.22 67.66 -1.83
C THR A 232 -18.56 67.72 -1.11
N ARG A 233 -19.66 67.52 -1.84
CA ARG A 233 -21.01 67.45 -1.28
C ARG A 233 -21.21 66.22 -0.38
N GLU A 234 -20.70 65.05 -0.78
CA GLU A 234 -20.74 63.83 0.04
C GLU A 234 -19.95 64.00 1.34
N ARG A 235 -18.72 64.52 1.26
CA ARG A 235 -17.92 64.82 2.47
C ARG A 235 -18.62 65.84 3.37
N LEU A 236 -19.25 66.87 2.80
CA LEU A 236 -20.00 67.85 3.58
C LEU A 236 -21.22 67.22 4.26
N ALA A 237 -21.97 66.37 3.55
CA ALA A 237 -23.12 65.66 4.10
C ALA A 237 -22.73 64.71 5.25
N GLN A 238 -21.63 63.96 5.09
CA GLN A 238 -21.08 63.12 6.17
C GLN A 238 -20.64 63.96 7.37
N ARG A 239 -20.01 65.11 7.14
CA ARG A 239 -19.61 66.01 8.23
C ARG A 239 -20.82 66.58 8.96
N LEU A 240 -21.87 66.95 8.22
CA LEU A 240 -23.13 67.43 8.80
C LEU A 240 -23.83 66.36 9.62
N SER A 241 -23.89 65.11 9.15
CA SER A 241 -24.48 64.01 9.92
C SER A 241 -23.71 63.73 11.20
N GLN A 242 -22.38 63.73 11.14
CA GLN A 242 -21.53 63.59 12.34
C GLN A 242 -21.72 64.74 13.33
N THR A 243 -21.88 65.99 12.85
CA THR A 243 -22.16 67.12 13.73
C THR A 243 -23.55 67.05 14.34
N ASP A 244 -24.57 66.60 13.59
CA ASP A 244 -25.93 66.46 14.09
C ASP A 244 -26.02 65.35 15.15
N GLU A 245 -25.34 64.22 14.95
CA GLU A 245 -25.22 63.17 15.96
C GLU A 245 -24.55 63.67 17.25
N ARG A 246 -23.44 64.41 17.12
CA ARG A 246 -22.76 65.02 18.27
C ARG A 246 -23.65 66.02 18.99
N GLU A 247 -24.37 66.86 18.25
CA GLU A 247 -25.29 67.83 18.82
C GLU A 247 -26.44 67.15 19.58
N ARG A 248 -27.02 66.09 19.01
CA ARG A 248 -28.05 65.28 19.69
C ARG A 248 -27.53 64.67 20.99
N LEU A 249 -26.32 64.11 20.99
CA LEU A 249 -25.69 63.56 22.18
C LEU A 249 -25.47 64.63 23.25
N LEU A 250 -24.93 65.79 22.88
CA LEU A 250 -24.73 66.90 23.81
C LEU A 250 -26.04 67.45 24.35
N ARG A 251 -27.08 67.58 23.51
CA ARG A 251 -28.43 68.00 23.96
C ARG A 251 -29.01 67.01 24.97
N ASN A 252 -28.84 65.71 24.74
CA ASN A 252 -29.28 64.68 25.68
C ASN A 252 -28.52 64.75 27.01
N GLN A 253 -27.19 64.94 26.97
CA GLN A 253 -26.37 65.11 28.17
C GLN A 253 -26.77 66.37 28.96
N VAL A 254 -27.01 67.50 28.30
CA VAL A 254 -27.48 68.72 28.96
C VAL A 254 -28.86 68.53 29.59
N ALA A 255 -29.77 67.81 28.92
CA ALA A 255 -31.08 67.49 29.47
C ALA A 255 -30.99 66.57 30.69
N GLU A 256 -30.08 65.60 30.69
CA GLU A 256 -29.80 64.73 31.83
C GLU A 256 -29.21 65.51 33.01
N LEU A 257 -28.14 66.27 32.78
CA LEU A 257 -27.51 67.10 33.80
C LEU A 257 -28.48 68.12 34.40
N ARG A 258 -29.40 68.69 33.60
CA ARG A 258 -30.46 69.57 34.12
C ARG A 258 -31.45 68.82 35.01
N ARG A 259 -31.82 67.59 34.64
CA ARG A 259 -32.67 66.73 35.49
C ARG A 259 -31.96 66.40 36.80
N GLU A 260 -30.71 65.94 36.74
CA GLU A 260 -29.88 65.67 37.92
C GLU A 260 -29.74 66.90 38.82
N LEU A 261 -29.45 68.08 38.26
CA LEU A 261 -29.34 69.33 39.01
C LEU A 261 -30.67 69.70 39.66
N SER A 262 -31.80 69.57 38.96
CA SER A 262 -33.12 69.85 39.53
C SER A 262 -33.48 68.91 40.68
N LEU A 263 -33.13 67.62 40.57
CA LEU A 263 -33.30 66.64 41.64
C LEU A 263 -32.40 66.95 42.83
N ALA A 264 -31.13 67.27 42.60
CA ALA A 264 -30.19 67.65 43.65
C ALA A 264 -30.62 68.94 44.36
N GLN A 265 -31.13 69.94 43.64
CA GLN A 265 -31.69 71.17 44.20
C GLN A 265 -32.95 70.90 45.05
N ALA A 266 -33.86 70.04 44.57
CA ALA A 266 -35.03 69.64 45.33
C ALA A 266 -34.65 68.87 46.60
N GLN A 267 -33.64 67.98 46.53
CA GLN A 267 -33.09 67.29 47.69
C GLN A 267 -32.46 68.25 48.71
N LEU A 268 -31.67 69.23 48.26
CA LEU A 268 -31.08 70.26 49.11
C LEU A 268 -32.16 71.13 49.76
N GLN A 269 -33.23 71.49 49.04
CA GLN A 269 -34.37 72.22 49.60
C GLN A 269 -35.15 71.40 50.61
N ALA A 270 -35.40 70.11 50.34
CA ALA A 270 -36.03 69.19 51.28
C ALA A 270 -35.16 69.00 52.53
N GLN A 271 -33.85 68.82 52.38
CA GLN A 271 -32.90 68.73 53.50
C GLN A 271 -32.81 70.05 54.29
N ALA A 272 -32.89 71.21 53.64
CA ALA A 272 -32.92 72.49 54.33
C ALA A 272 -34.22 72.66 55.13
N GLN A 273 -35.36 72.25 54.57
CA GLN A 273 -36.67 72.24 55.24
C GLN A 273 -36.71 71.23 56.40
N ASP A 274 -36.18 70.01 56.21
CA ASP A 274 -36.02 69.00 57.25
C ASP A 274 -35.02 69.44 58.31
N ALA A 275 -33.95 70.16 57.97
CA ALA A 275 -33.02 70.75 58.94
C ALA A 275 -33.64 71.91 59.71
N THR A 276 -34.54 72.70 59.10
CA THR A 276 -35.31 73.73 59.83
C THR A 276 -36.38 73.10 60.73
N LEU A 277 -37.01 72.01 60.30
CA LEU A 277 -38.00 71.25 61.07
C LEU A 277 -37.36 70.44 62.21
N ASN A 278 -36.21 69.81 61.96
CA ASN A 278 -35.42 69.07 62.96
C ASN A 278 -34.69 70.03 63.93
N ALA A 279 -34.26 71.23 63.50
CA ALA A 279 -33.76 72.26 64.42
C ALA A 279 -34.85 72.82 65.35
N ALA A 280 -36.13 72.66 65.02
CA ALA A 280 -37.26 72.99 65.88
C ALA A 280 -37.71 71.84 66.80
N LEU A 281 -37.22 70.59 66.59
CA LEU A 281 -37.67 69.38 67.28
C LEU A 281 -36.55 68.52 67.89
N ALA A 282 -35.28 68.92 67.75
CA ALA A 282 -34.13 68.28 68.37
C ALA A 282 -33.29 69.29 69.16
N ALA A 283 -33.84 69.71 70.31
CA ALA A 283 -33.00 69.99 71.46
C ALA A 283 -32.56 68.64 72.04
N ASP A 284 -31.24 68.49 72.22
CA ASP A 284 -30.57 67.44 73.00
C ASP A 284 -30.24 66.12 72.27
N ALA A 285 -29.02 66.03 71.67
CA ALA A 285 -28.09 64.89 71.75
C ALA A 285 -26.88 64.99 70.77
N PRO A 286 -25.71 64.38 71.08
CA PRO A 286 -24.36 64.77 70.60
C PRO A 286 -23.88 64.11 69.27
N PRO A 287 -22.69 64.50 68.76
CA PRO A 287 -22.32 64.38 67.34
C PRO A 287 -21.67 63.04 66.97
N GLN A 288 -21.87 62.61 65.71
CA GLN A 288 -21.07 61.55 65.08
C GLN A 288 -20.63 61.94 63.67
N ALA A 289 -19.35 61.70 63.41
CA ALA A 289 -18.57 62.07 62.22
C ALA A 289 -18.82 61.11 61.03
N PRO A 290 -18.53 61.53 59.78
CA PRO A 290 -19.01 60.88 58.56
C PRO A 290 -18.15 59.67 58.16
N PRO A 291 -18.71 58.66 57.46
CA PRO A 291 -17.89 57.74 56.70
C PRO A 291 -17.55 58.37 55.34
N VAL A 292 -16.26 58.68 55.18
CA VAL A 292 -15.61 58.84 53.88
C VAL A 292 -15.60 57.46 53.22
N VAL A 293 -16.27 57.30 52.08
CA VAL A 293 -16.07 56.12 51.24
C VAL A 293 -15.00 56.47 50.22
N GLU A 294 -13.75 56.22 50.59
CA GLU A 294 -12.63 56.17 49.66
C GLU A 294 -12.94 55.11 48.59
N HIS A 295 -12.99 55.54 47.33
CA HIS A 295 -12.91 54.62 46.20
C HIS A 295 -11.49 54.06 46.18
N ILE A 296 -11.27 52.93 46.86
CA ILE A 296 -10.05 52.14 46.74
C ILE A 296 -10.00 51.63 45.30
N MET A 297 -9.28 52.34 44.44
CA MET A 297 -8.75 51.77 43.20
C MET A 297 -7.71 50.72 43.60
N LYS A 298 -8.14 49.47 43.79
CA LYS A 298 -7.24 48.32 43.71
C LYS A 298 -6.85 48.15 42.24
N MET A 299 -5.69 48.71 41.87
CA MET A 299 -4.89 48.11 40.81
C MET A 299 -4.30 46.79 41.31
N PRO A 300 -4.44 45.70 40.57
CA PRO A 300 -3.43 44.66 40.55
C PRO A 300 -2.66 44.74 39.23
N VAL A 301 -1.36 44.95 39.37
CA VAL A 301 -0.28 44.37 38.56
C VAL A 301 -0.29 44.74 37.07
N SER A 302 0.47 45.78 36.74
CA SER A 302 0.88 46.09 35.38
C SER A 302 1.69 44.95 34.76
N LEU A 303 1.22 44.37 33.66
CA LEU A 303 2.10 43.70 32.71
C LEU A 303 2.77 44.80 31.87
N ASN A 304 3.88 45.34 32.36
CA ASN A 304 4.63 46.38 31.64
C ASN A 304 5.01 45.90 30.23
N GLU A 305 4.41 46.52 29.21
CA GLU A 305 4.85 46.53 27.80
C GLU A 305 4.99 45.16 27.10
N ARG A 306 4.34 44.09 27.60
CA ARG A 306 4.40 42.76 26.94
C ARG A 306 3.36 42.63 25.84
N SER A 307 3.75 42.02 24.72
CA SER A 307 2.85 41.69 23.62
C SER A 307 2.19 40.33 23.81
N VAL A 308 0.85 40.30 23.90
CA VAL A 308 0.04 39.09 24.08
C VAL A 308 -0.68 38.78 22.77
N LEU A 309 -0.38 37.61 22.20
CA LEU A 309 -1.06 37.09 21.01
C LEU A 309 -2.17 36.13 21.41
N CYS A 310 -3.41 36.47 21.08
CA CYS A 310 -4.54 35.54 21.11
C CYS A 310 -4.69 34.84 19.76
N VAL A 311 -4.53 33.52 19.75
CA VAL A 311 -4.75 32.67 18.57
C VAL A 311 -6.10 31.97 18.70
N GLY A 312 -7.01 32.29 17.79
CA GLY A 312 -8.39 31.86 17.77
C GLY A 312 -9.33 32.73 18.61
N GLY A 313 -10.57 32.25 18.68
CA GLY A 313 -11.67 32.86 19.42
C GLY A 313 -12.81 33.29 18.50
N ARG A 314 -13.95 33.64 19.09
CA ARG A 314 -15.10 34.13 18.31
C ARG A 314 -14.84 35.57 17.88
N SER A 315 -14.99 35.87 16.58
CA SER A 315 -14.73 37.19 15.99
C SER A 315 -15.46 38.33 16.71
N GLY A 316 -16.68 38.06 17.23
CA GLY A 316 -17.47 39.02 18.01
C GLY A 316 -16.92 39.37 19.39
N ASN A 317 -15.95 38.62 19.92
CA ASN A 317 -15.37 38.84 21.26
C ASN A 317 -13.98 39.47 21.22
N VAL A 318 -13.39 39.68 20.04
CA VAL A 318 -12.01 40.20 19.89
C VAL A 318 -11.85 41.59 20.54
N ALA A 319 -12.85 42.46 20.41
CA ALA A 319 -12.85 43.78 21.06
C ALA A 319 -12.85 43.68 22.59
N THR A 320 -13.58 42.71 23.14
CA THR A 320 -13.64 42.44 24.59
C THR A 320 -12.34 41.82 25.11
N TYR A 321 -11.72 40.93 24.33
CA TYR A 321 -10.42 40.34 24.66
C TYR A 321 -9.31 41.40 24.66
N ARG A 322 -9.34 42.31 23.67
CA ARG A 322 -8.47 43.49 23.63
C ARG A 322 -8.62 44.34 24.89
N ALA A 323 -9.84 44.73 25.22
CA ALA A 323 -10.11 45.58 26.39
C ALA A 323 -9.64 44.94 27.71
N LEU A 324 -9.74 43.61 27.85
CA LEU A 324 -9.25 42.89 29.03
C LEU A 324 -7.73 42.86 29.12
N ILE A 325 -7.04 42.60 28.00
CA ILE A 325 -5.58 42.49 27.94
C ILE A 325 -4.92 43.86 28.10
N GLU A 326 -5.46 44.88 27.42
CA GLU A 326 -4.98 46.26 27.52
C GLU A 326 -5.29 46.87 28.90
N ARG A 327 -6.36 46.45 29.58
CA ARG A 327 -6.67 46.88 30.96
C ARG A 327 -5.63 46.42 31.99
N VAL A 328 -4.90 45.33 31.70
CA VAL A 328 -3.78 44.82 32.53
C VAL A 328 -2.43 45.41 32.05
N GLY A 329 -2.44 46.31 31.06
CA GLY A 329 -1.27 47.04 30.57
C GLY A 329 -0.49 46.35 29.43
N ALA A 330 -0.98 45.23 28.91
CA ALA A 330 -0.34 44.50 27.82
C ALA A 330 -0.83 44.94 26.43
N GLN A 331 0.03 44.79 25.41
CA GLN A 331 -0.34 45.04 24.01
C GLN A 331 -1.06 43.82 23.41
N PHE A 332 -2.21 44.05 22.77
CA PHE A 332 -3.03 42.97 22.21
C PHE A 332 -2.75 42.74 20.71
N ALA A 333 -2.43 41.50 20.37
CA ALA A 333 -2.40 40.99 19.00
C ALA A 333 -3.37 39.81 18.85
N HIS A 334 -3.96 39.65 17.65
CA HIS A 334 -4.91 38.58 17.37
C HIS A 334 -4.59 37.89 16.04
N HIS A 335 -4.74 36.57 16.01
CA HIS A 335 -4.77 35.77 14.79
C HIS A 335 -5.94 34.78 14.89
N ASP A 336 -6.69 34.62 13.81
CA ASP A 336 -7.88 33.75 13.75
C ASP A 336 -7.62 32.22 13.82
N GLY A 337 -6.37 31.76 13.96
CA GLY A 337 -6.04 30.34 13.93
C GLY A 337 -6.15 29.64 12.57
N GLY A 338 -6.04 30.40 11.47
CA GLY A 338 -5.94 29.87 10.10
C GLY A 338 -7.29 29.52 9.48
N LEU A 339 -8.35 30.26 9.82
CA LEU A 339 -9.67 30.16 9.19
C LEU A 339 -9.75 31.05 7.93
N GLU A 340 -9.08 32.20 7.94
CA GLU A 340 -8.96 33.15 6.82
C GLU A 340 -7.51 33.66 6.62
N ASP A 341 -6.67 33.70 7.66
CA ASP A 341 -5.28 34.20 7.55
C ASP A 341 -4.22 33.15 7.14
N ASN A 342 -3.25 33.61 6.33
CA ASN A 342 -2.16 32.82 5.76
C ASN A 342 -1.20 32.25 6.83
N ALA A 343 -0.76 30.99 6.68
CA ALA A 343 0.10 30.29 7.63
C ALA A 343 1.42 31.02 7.99
N ASN A 344 1.99 31.79 7.06
CA ASN A 344 3.22 32.56 7.28
C ASN A 344 3.01 33.77 8.22
N LYS A 345 1.79 34.31 8.29
CA LYS A 345 1.45 35.40 9.22
C LYS A 345 1.40 34.89 10.66
N LEU A 346 0.97 33.65 10.87
CA LEU A 346 0.91 33.04 12.21
C LEU A 346 2.31 32.91 12.84
N GLU A 347 3.31 32.47 12.08
CA GLU A 347 4.67 32.33 12.61
C GLU A 347 5.32 33.69 12.92
N ALA A 348 5.09 34.70 12.09
CA ALA A 348 5.57 36.06 12.36
C ALA A 348 4.92 36.65 13.62
N SER A 349 3.60 36.48 13.79
CA SER A 349 2.89 36.92 15.00
C SER A 349 3.35 36.16 16.24
N LEU A 350 3.60 34.86 16.14
CA LEU A 350 4.15 34.05 17.24
C LEU A 350 5.58 34.49 17.61
N ALA A 351 6.38 34.91 16.65
CA ALA A 351 7.73 35.42 16.87
C ALA A 351 7.73 36.80 17.56
N ALA A 352 6.76 37.66 17.25
CA ALA A 352 6.64 39.00 17.83
C ALA A 352 6.01 39.04 19.23
N ALA A 353 5.28 38.00 19.63
CA ALA A 353 4.59 37.96 20.93
C ALA A 353 5.52 37.52 22.07
N ASP A 354 5.37 38.12 23.25
CA ASP A 354 6.03 37.67 24.48
C ASP A 354 5.23 36.53 25.15
N LEU A 355 3.93 36.48 24.88
CA LEU A 355 2.99 35.54 25.46
C LEU A 355 1.95 35.10 24.43
N VAL A 356 1.59 33.81 24.44
CA VAL A 356 0.60 33.25 23.51
C VAL A 356 -0.57 32.64 24.27
N ILE A 357 -1.79 33.08 23.96
CA ILE A 357 -3.04 32.46 24.44
C ILE A 357 -3.68 31.73 23.26
N CYS A 358 -3.80 30.41 23.38
CA CYS A 358 -4.31 29.54 22.32
C CYS A 358 -5.70 29.01 22.71
N GLN A 359 -6.75 29.46 22.01
CA GLN A 359 -8.12 28.99 22.25
C GLN A 359 -8.39 27.74 21.40
N THR A 360 -8.21 26.55 21.97
CA THR A 360 -8.15 25.27 21.23
C THR A 360 -9.48 24.93 20.54
N GLY A 361 -10.62 25.40 21.07
CA GLY A 361 -11.94 25.22 20.49
C GLY A 361 -12.29 26.16 19.31
N CYS A 362 -11.40 27.07 18.91
CA CYS A 362 -11.67 28.07 17.87
C CYS A 362 -10.50 28.26 16.89
N ILE A 363 -9.72 27.20 16.63
CA ILE A 363 -8.60 27.21 15.68
C ILE A 363 -8.60 25.93 14.84
N SER A 364 -7.92 25.97 13.70
CA SER A 364 -7.69 24.77 12.88
C SER A 364 -6.74 23.78 13.59
N HIS A 365 -6.88 22.49 13.27
CA HIS A 365 -6.00 21.44 13.81
C HIS A 365 -4.52 21.70 13.51
N SER A 366 -4.22 22.25 12.33
CA SER A 366 -2.86 22.59 11.92
C SER A 366 -2.30 23.81 12.68
N ALA A 367 -3.13 24.81 13.01
CA ALA A 367 -2.73 25.95 13.83
C ALA A 367 -2.45 25.54 15.28
N TYR A 368 -3.26 24.65 15.86
CA TYR A 368 -3.03 24.13 17.22
C TYR A 368 -1.63 23.52 17.36
N TRP A 369 -1.27 22.58 16.47
CA TRP A 369 0.03 21.92 16.51
C TRP A 369 1.18 22.87 16.25
N ARG A 370 1.00 23.86 15.37
CA ARG A 370 2.03 24.86 15.06
C ARG A 370 2.31 25.78 16.25
N VAL A 371 1.28 26.25 16.95
CA VAL A 371 1.43 27.04 18.18
C VAL A 371 2.14 26.22 19.27
N LYS A 372 1.69 24.98 19.48
CA LYS A 372 2.26 24.06 20.48
C LYS A 372 3.72 23.73 20.22
N ASP A 373 4.07 23.39 19.00
CA ASP A 373 5.45 23.09 18.60
C ASP A 373 6.35 24.33 18.70
N PHE A 374 5.88 25.49 18.23
CA PHE A 374 6.64 26.74 18.30
C PHE A 374 6.95 27.15 19.74
N CYS A 375 5.95 27.16 20.62
CA CYS A 375 6.16 27.56 22.02
C CYS A 375 7.05 26.55 22.76
N LYS A 376 6.93 25.25 22.46
CA LYS A 376 7.81 24.22 23.02
C LYS A 376 9.26 24.36 22.57
N ARG A 377 9.51 24.68 21.29
CA ARG A 377 10.87 24.85 20.74
C ARG A 377 11.54 26.14 21.21
N THR A 378 10.78 27.22 21.34
CA THR A 378 11.30 28.56 21.67
C THR A 378 11.28 28.88 23.16
N GLY A 379 10.58 28.07 23.97
CA GLY A 379 10.40 28.32 25.40
C GLY A 379 9.45 29.47 25.71
N LYS A 380 8.71 29.98 24.71
CA LYS A 380 7.72 31.05 24.94
C LYS A 380 6.57 30.55 25.79
N ARG A 381 6.14 31.37 26.76
CA ARG A 381 5.01 31.06 27.64
C ARG A 381 3.73 31.00 26.81
N CYS A 382 3.02 29.88 26.90
CA CYS A 382 1.75 29.68 26.21
C CYS A 382 0.72 29.03 27.12
N VAL A 383 -0.54 29.48 27.03
CA VAL A 383 -1.69 28.89 27.74
C VAL A 383 -2.71 28.41 26.73
N PHE A 384 -3.23 27.21 26.96
CA PHE A 384 -4.25 26.58 26.12
C PHE A 384 -5.59 26.62 26.85
N ILE A 385 -6.58 27.27 26.23
CA ILE A 385 -7.92 27.46 26.79
C ILE A 385 -8.92 26.70 25.93
N ASP A 386 -9.63 25.75 26.55
CA ASP A 386 -10.57 24.88 25.82
C ASP A 386 -11.91 25.54 25.49
N ASN A 387 -12.34 26.54 26.28
CA ASN A 387 -13.60 27.23 26.08
C ASN A 387 -13.39 28.72 25.80
N PRO A 388 -13.83 29.26 24.64
CA PRO A 388 -13.62 30.67 24.23
C PRO A 388 -14.59 31.62 24.97
N SER A 389 -14.58 31.62 26.30
CA SER A 389 -15.37 32.54 27.13
C SER A 389 -14.51 33.64 27.75
N ILE A 390 -15.13 34.79 28.03
CA ILE A 390 -14.50 35.93 28.72
C ILE A 390 -13.92 35.50 30.08
N SER A 391 -14.66 34.67 30.83
CA SER A 391 -14.24 34.12 32.12
C SER A 391 -13.03 33.18 32.02
N SER A 392 -12.94 32.39 30.94
CA SER A 392 -11.81 31.48 30.72
C SER A 392 -10.55 32.24 30.30
N LEU A 393 -10.70 33.31 29.51
CA LEU A 393 -9.59 34.21 29.18
C LEU A 393 -9.05 34.93 30.42
N GLN A 394 -9.94 35.42 31.29
CA GLN A 394 -9.53 36.09 32.53
C GLN A 394 -8.74 35.15 33.45
N ARG A 395 -9.19 33.90 33.61
CA ARG A 395 -8.44 32.87 34.35
C ARG A 395 -7.09 32.54 33.70
N GLY A 396 -7.05 32.42 32.38
CA GLY A 396 -5.81 32.19 31.65
C GLY A 396 -4.81 33.34 31.78
N LEU A 397 -5.30 34.58 31.89
CA LEU A 397 -4.47 35.76 32.18
C LEU A 397 -3.96 35.74 33.64
N GLU A 398 -4.80 35.37 34.59
CA GLU A 398 -4.43 35.21 36.01
C GLU A 398 -3.33 34.16 36.22
N GLU A 399 -3.36 33.03 35.49
CA GLU A 399 -2.30 32.01 35.47
C GLU A 399 -0.97 32.50 34.85
N LEU A 400 -1.01 33.62 34.11
CA LEU A 400 0.14 34.15 33.36
C LEU A 400 0.82 35.33 34.05
N THR A 401 0.10 36.09 34.87
CA THR A 401 0.67 37.01 35.86
C THR A 401 1.46 36.23 36.93
N PRO A 402 2.71 36.63 37.25
CA PRO A 402 3.50 35.98 38.30
C PRO A 402 2.90 36.15 39.69
#